data_AF-R4WE68-F1
#
_entry.id   AF-R4WE68-F1
#
_cell.length_a   1.000
_cell.length_b   1.000
_cell.length_c   1.000
_cell.angle_alpha   90.00
_cell.angle_beta   90.00
_cell.angle_gamma   90.00
#
_symmetry.space_group_name_H-M   'P 1'
#
loop_
_entity.id
_entity.type
_entity.pdbx_description
1 polymer ?
#
loop_
_entity_poly.entity_id
_entity_poly.type
_entity_poly.pdbx_seq_one_letter_code
_entity_poly.pdbx_strand_id
1 'polypeptide(L)'
;MSLCRVGLRAVRQGGRRMASGSAPVHPGYNATEPVKHRFSVEDGNPIFVKAGGTDRILYGLTAATCVVAIGLNVKLYWELSLK
;
A
#
# COMPACT_ATOMS: atom_id res chain seq x y z
N MET A 1 -0.67 -16.44 47.49
CA MET A 1 -1.29 -15.26 46.83
C MET A 1 -1.14 -15.39 45.31
N SER A 2 -2.07 -16.09 44.64
CA SER A 2 -2.00 -16.37 43.19
C SER A 2 -3.38 -16.26 42.53
N LEU A 3 -4.06 -15.13 42.74
CA LEU A 3 -5.40 -14.85 42.19
C LEU A 3 -5.41 -13.64 41.24
N CYS A 4 -4.40 -12.74 41.31
CA CYS A 4 -4.38 -11.52 40.50
C CYS A 4 -4.00 -11.72 39.02
N ARG A 5 -3.41 -12.86 38.64
CA ARG A 5 -2.94 -13.09 37.24
C ARG A 5 -4.00 -13.72 36.32
N VAL A 6 -5.06 -14.30 36.86
CA VAL A 6 -6.12 -14.95 36.06
C VAL A 6 -7.16 -13.93 35.59
N GLY A 7 -7.53 -12.95 36.44
CA GLY A 7 -8.48 -11.89 36.09
C GLY A 7 -8.00 -10.96 34.96
N LEU A 8 -6.70 -10.67 34.90
CA LEU A 8 -6.13 -9.80 33.85
C LEU A 8 -6.11 -10.46 32.46
N ARG A 9 -6.11 -11.80 32.39
CA ARG A 9 -6.14 -12.54 31.11
C ARG A 9 -7.55 -12.63 30.52
N ALA A 10 -8.58 -12.70 31.37
CA ALA A 10 -9.98 -12.73 30.93
C ALA A 10 -10.42 -11.40 30.30
N VAL A 11 -9.96 -10.26 30.85
CA VAL A 11 -10.29 -8.92 30.32
C VAL A 11 -9.61 -8.66 28.96
N ARG A 12 -8.41 -9.20 28.73
CA ARG A 12 -7.68 -9.02 27.46
C ARG A 12 -8.21 -9.88 26.30
N GLN A 13 -8.98 -10.93 26.59
CA GLN A 13 -9.68 -11.73 25.58
C GLN A 13 -11.04 -11.13 25.17
N GLY A 14 -11.51 -10.07 25.85
CA GLY A 14 -12.75 -9.35 25.53
C GLY A 14 -12.64 -8.35 24.37
N GLY A 15 -11.51 -8.32 23.65
CA GLY A 15 -11.40 -7.64 22.36
C GLY A 15 -12.24 -8.39 21.34
N ARG A 16 -13.52 -8.06 21.28
CA ARG A 16 -14.52 -8.45 20.28
C ARG A 16 -13.86 -8.93 18.97
N ARG A 17 -13.72 -10.24 18.80
CA ARG A 17 -13.79 -10.81 17.45
C ARG A 17 -15.24 -10.58 17.03
N MET A 18 -15.49 -9.51 16.29
CA MET A 18 -16.72 -9.43 15.53
C MET A 18 -16.72 -10.67 14.64
N ALA A 19 -17.51 -11.68 15.02
CA ALA A 19 -17.97 -12.65 14.06
C ALA A 19 -18.68 -11.83 12.99
N SER A 20 -18.03 -11.70 11.82
CA SER A 20 -18.65 -11.16 10.63
C SER A 20 -19.85 -12.05 10.35
N GLY A 21 -21.03 -11.65 10.84
CA GLY A 21 -22.28 -12.29 10.47
C GLY A 21 -22.34 -12.30 8.96
N SER A 22 -22.57 -13.48 8.39
CA SER A 22 -22.62 -13.74 6.96
C SER A 22 -23.84 -13.08 6.31
N ALA A 23 -23.96 -11.75 6.41
CA ALA A 23 -24.84 -10.98 5.55
C ALA A 23 -24.32 -11.14 4.12
N PRO A 24 -25.20 -11.36 3.13
CA PRO A 24 -24.78 -11.51 1.73
C PRO A 24 -24.05 -10.23 1.31
N VAL A 25 -22.73 -10.34 1.17
CA VAL A 25 -21.88 -9.23 0.75
C VAL A 25 -22.16 -8.97 -0.73
N HIS A 26 -22.12 -7.69 -1.15
CA HIS A 26 -22.32 -7.32 -2.55
C HIS A 26 -21.41 -8.17 -3.46
N PRO A 27 -21.87 -8.71 -4.60
CA PRO A 27 -21.10 -9.64 -5.43
C PRO A 27 -19.74 -9.09 -5.88
N GLY A 28 -19.60 -7.77 -5.98
CA GLY A 28 -18.31 -7.10 -6.25
C GLY A 28 -17.26 -7.24 -5.13
N TYR A 29 -17.64 -7.61 -3.91
CA TYR A 29 -16.71 -7.88 -2.81
C TYR A 29 -15.81 -9.08 -3.11
N ASN A 30 -16.36 -10.12 -3.74
CA ASN A 30 -15.62 -11.31 -4.10
C ASN A 30 -14.52 -11.02 -5.14
N ALA A 31 -14.68 -9.95 -5.93
CA ALA A 31 -13.65 -9.51 -6.86
C ALA A 31 -12.43 -8.86 -6.16
N THR A 32 -12.58 -8.45 -4.89
CA THR A 32 -11.48 -7.84 -4.13
C THR A 32 -10.60 -8.86 -3.40
N GLU A 33 -11.13 -10.03 -3.04
CA GLU A 33 -10.38 -11.11 -2.41
C GLU A 33 -9.09 -11.52 -3.16
N PRO A 34 -9.10 -11.76 -4.49
CA PRO A 34 -7.87 -12.11 -5.21
C PRO A 34 -6.86 -10.95 -5.23
N VAL A 35 -7.34 -9.70 -5.25
CA VAL A 35 -6.49 -8.51 -5.17
C VAL A 35 -5.86 -8.40 -3.79
N LYS A 36 -6.65 -8.56 -2.71
CA LYS A 36 -6.13 -8.57 -1.34
C LYS A 36 -5.06 -9.64 -1.17
N HIS A 37 -5.29 -10.85 -1.68
CA HIS A 37 -4.30 -11.93 -1.58
C HIS A 37 -2.98 -11.54 -2.27
N ARG A 38 -3.04 -11.03 -3.50
CA ARG A 38 -1.85 -10.56 -4.24
C ARG A 38 -1.10 -9.44 -3.50
N PHE A 39 -1.81 -8.50 -2.91
CA PHE A 39 -1.21 -7.40 -2.14
C PHE A 39 -0.89 -7.77 -0.68
N SER A 40 -1.19 -8.99 -0.23
CA SER A 40 -0.86 -9.46 1.13
C SER A 40 0.37 -10.36 1.16
N VAL A 41 0.90 -10.79 0.01
CA VAL A 41 2.14 -11.56 -0.05
C VAL A 41 3.31 -10.73 0.50
N GLU A 42 4.12 -11.31 1.38
CA GLU A 42 5.30 -10.67 1.97
C GLU A 42 6.50 -10.71 1.01
N ASP A 43 6.40 -10.03 -0.13
CA ASP A 43 7.46 -10.00 -1.15
C ASP A 43 8.59 -9.00 -0.84
N GLY A 44 8.51 -8.27 0.28
CA GLY A 44 9.43 -7.17 0.63
C GLY A 44 9.35 -5.93 -0.27
N ASN A 45 8.59 -6.00 -1.37
CA ASN A 45 8.37 -4.88 -2.29
C ASN A 45 7.47 -3.81 -1.66
N PRO A 46 7.78 -2.52 -1.85
CA PRO A 46 6.91 -1.44 -1.38
C PRO A 46 5.60 -1.40 -2.17
N ILE A 47 4.55 -0.83 -1.56
CA ILE A 47 3.16 -0.93 -2.06
C ILE A 47 2.97 -0.42 -3.49
N PHE A 48 3.73 0.58 -3.92
CA PHE A 48 3.63 1.21 -5.23
C PHE A 48 4.25 0.40 -6.39
N VAL A 49 4.94 -0.71 -6.09
CA VAL A 49 5.42 -1.68 -7.09
C VAL A 49 4.89 -3.09 -6.83
N LYS A 50 3.92 -3.22 -5.90
CA LYS A 50 3.44 -4.51 -5.43
C LYS A 50 2.55 -5.22 -6.44
N ALA A 51 1.95 -4.51 -7.40
CA ALA A 51 1.26 -5.16 -8.51
C ALA A 51 2.24 -5.75 -9.54
N GLY A 52 3.56 -5.52 -9.41
CA GLY A 52 4.59 -6.21 -10.18
C GLY A 52 5.09 -5.41 -11.40
N GLY A 53 5.16 -6.08 -12.56
CA GLY A 53 5.86 -5.54 -13.74
C GLY A 53 5.31 -4.22 -14.28
N THR A 54 3.98 -4.08 -14.34
CA THR A 54 3.33 -2.86 -14.85
C THR A 54 3.65 -1.63 -14.00
N ASP A 55 3.62 -1.77 -12.68
CA ASP A 55 3.95 -0.69 -11.75
C ASP A 55 5.39 -0.22 -11.93
N ARG A 56 6.32 -1.15 -12.13
CA ARG A 56 7.75 -0.85 -12.36
C ARG A 56 7.97 -0.09 -13.65
N ILE A 57 7.27 -0.47 -14.73
CA ILE A 57 7.33 0.24 -16.02
C ILE A 57 6.76 1.65 -15.86
N LEU A 58 5.58 1.78 -15.26
CA LEU A 58 4.92 3.07 -15.08
C LEU A 58 5.74 4.02 -14.18
N TYR A 59 6.30 3.49 -13.10
CA TYR A 59 7.21 4.21 -12.23
C TYR A 59 8.45 4.68 -13.00
N GLY A 60 9.09 3.77 -13.75
CA GLY A 60 10.29 4.08 -14.54
C GLY A 60 10.04 5.16 -15.59
N LEU A 61 8.93 5.07 -16.33
CA LEU A 61 8.54 6.08 -17.30
C LEU A 61 8.30 7.44 -16.64
N THR A 62 7.56 7.45 -15.53
CA THR A 62 7.26 8.69 -14.80
C THR A 62 8.54 9.35 -14.29
N ALA A 63 9.41 8.58 -13.63
CA ALA A 63 10.68 9.06 -13.13
C ALA A 63 11.57 9.61 -14.25
N ALA A 64 11.66 8.90 -15.38
CA ALA A 64 12.43 9.34 -16.54
C ALA A 64 11.89 10.66 -17.11
N THR A 65 10.57 10.79 -17.27
CA THR A 65 9.95 12.03 -17.75
C THR A 65 10.21 13.20 -16.80
N CYS A 66 10.14 12.99 -15.49
CA CYS A 66 10.47 14.03 -14.51
C CYS A 66 11.93 14.48 -14.61
N VAL A 67 12.88 13.57 -14.75
CA VAL A 67 14.30 13.90 -14.90
C VAL A 67 14.55 14.69 -16.19
N VAL A 68 13.92 14.27 -17.31
CA VAL A 68 14.00 15.01 -18.58
C VAL A 68 13.43 16.41 -18.43
N ALA A 69 12.26 16.56 -17.79
CA ALA A 69 11.64 17.85 -17.56
C ALA A 69 12.55 18.78 -16.74
N ILE A 70 13.18 18.28 -15.68
CA ILE A 70 14.13 19.06 -14.88
C ILE A 70 15.31 19.52 -15.75
N GLY A 71 15.90 18.62 -16.55
CA GLY A 71 17.02 18.97 -17.43
C GLY A 71 16.66 20.06 -18.45
N LEU A 72 15.47 19.96 -19.06
CA LEU A 72 14.98 20.98 -19.98
C LEU A 72 14.75 22.33 -19.29
N ASN A 73 14.24 22.34 -18.06
CA ASN A 73 14.06 23.56 -17.28
C ASN A 73 15.40 24.21 -16.94
N VAL A 74 16.39 23.42 -16.50
CA VAL A 74 17.75 23.94 -16.22
C VAL A 74 18.35 24.57 -17.48
N LYS A 75 18.23 23.91 -18.63
CA LYS A 75 18.69 24.46 -19.92
C LYS A 75 17.98 25.78 -20.25
N LEU A 76 16.66 25.83 -20.09
CA LEU A 76 15.85 27.03 -20.35
C LEU A 76 16.26 28.19 -19.45
N TYR A 77 16.44 27.95 -18.15
CA TYR A 77 16.88 28.99 -17.21
C TYR A 77 18.29 29.48 -17.49
N TRP A 78 19.19 28.58 -17.90
CA TRP A 78 20.54 28.97 -18.30
C TRP A 78 20.53 29.91 -19.51
N GLU A 79 19.76 29.58 -20.55
CA GLU A 79 19.62 30.43 -21.74
C GLU A 79 18.97 31.78 -21.42
N LEU A 80 18.02 31.82 -20.49
CA LEU A 80 17.41 33.06 -20.01
C LEU A 80 18.36 33.90 -19.16
N SER A 81 19.22 33.28 -18.36
CA SER A 81 20.17 34.00 -17.51
C SER A 81 21.32 34.66 -18.27
N LEU A 82 21.59 34.20 -19.49
CA LEU A 82 22.64 34.76 -20.36
C LEU A 82 22.14 35.88 -21.28
N LYS A 83 20.84 36.17 -21.25
CA LYS A 83 20.19 37.28 -21.96
C LYS A 83 19.90 38.42 -20.99
#